data_AF-A0A1C6HLN8-F1
#
_entry.id   AF-A0A1C6HLN8-F1
#
_cell.length_a   1.000
_cell.length_b   1.000
_cell.length_c   1.000
_cell.angle_alpha   90.00
_cell.angle_beta   90.00
_cell.angle_gamma   90.00
#
_symmetry.space_group_name_H-M   'P 1'
#
loop_
_entity.id
_entity.type
_entity.pdbx_description
1 polymer ?
#
loop_
_entity_poly.entity_id
_entity_poly.type
_entity_poly.pdbx_seq_one_letter_code
_entity_poly.pdbx_strand_id
1 'polypeptide(L)'
;MKKVISIAVALVLCLSIFAGCGAKEVNLADLMDKMNSEYSVDATKYETKDDMYKYYNINADDIKQFAAEVGKSDTDSKNTEVVLVEATDSDAASRVETALTNRYNSIFQQNASYSAEELDMVKNCKVTKDGNFVTMIIGEKASDMLTMFNDSIK
;
A
#
# COMPACT_ATOMS: atom_id res chain seq x y z
N MET A 1 62.46 -4.05 -19.07
CA MET A 1 62.44 -5.45 -18.59
C MET A 1 62.27 -5.41 -17.08
N LYS A 2 61.32 -6.01 -16.37
CA LYS A 2 60.11 -6.82 -16.59
C LYS A 2 59.31 -6.62 -15.27
N LYS A 3 58.00 -6.33 -15.37
CA LYS A 3 56.85 -6.84 -14.57
C LYS A 3 57.02 -6.96 -13.02
N VAL A 4 56.13 -6.51 -12.14
CA VAL A 4 54.68 -6.76 -12.07
C VAL A 4 54.02 -5.83 -11.04
N ILE A 5 52.79 -5.44 -11.35
CA ILE A 5 51.76 -4.83 -10.49
C ILE A 5 51.15 -5.92 -9.60
N SER A 6 50.79 -5.64 -8.35
CA SER A 6 49.49 -6.07 -7.79
C SER A 6 49.15 -5.44 -6.44
N ILE A 7 47.94 -4.88 -6.45
CA ILE A 7 47.14 -4.26 -5.40
C ILE A 7 46.52 -5.35 -4.51
N ALA A 8 46.37 -5.07 -3.21
CA ALA A 8 45.37 -5.75 -2.38
C ALA A 8 44.69 -4.73 -1.47
N VAL A 9 43.61 -4.12 -1.98
CA VAL A 9 42.60 -3.40 -1.21
C VAL A 9 41.79 -4.45 -0.46
N ALA A 10 41.96 -4.54 0.86
CA ALA A 10 41.08 -5.35 1.70
C ALA A 10 39.79 -4.54 1.98
N LEU A 11 38.90 -4.50 0.98
CA LEU A 11 37.52 -4.07 1.13
C LEU A 11 36.80 -5.21 1.85
N VAL A 12 36.69 -5.09 3.17
CA VAL A 12 35.85 -5.96 4.00
C VAL A 12 34.40 -5.72 3.56
N LEU A 13 33.98 -6.48 2.56
CA LEU A 13 32.57 -6.76 2.28
C LEU A 13 32.04 -7.48 3.52
N CYS A 14 31.49 -6.71 4.44
CA CYS A 14 30.52 -7.22 5.40
C CYS A 14 29.34 -7.75 4.58
N LEU A 15 29.44 -9.04 4.22
CA LEU A 15 28.32 -9.93 4.00
C LEU A 15 27.53 -9.97 5.31
N SER A 16 26.76 -8.91 5.58
CA SER A 16 25.62 -9.02 6.48
C SER A 16 24.59 -9.84 5.75
N ILE A 17 24.76 -11.15 5.93
CA ILE A 17 23.76 -12.20 5.89
C ILE A 17 22.40 -11.53 6.19
N PHE A 18 21.58 -11.35 5.16
CA PHE A 18 20.14 -11.25 5.37
C PHE A 18 19.76 -12.59 6.00
N ALA A 19 19.82 -12.63 7.33
CA ALA A 19 19.24 -13.68 8.11
C ALA A 19 17.77 -13.70 7.69
N GLY A 20 17.41 -14.71 6.89
CA GLY A 20 16.04 -15.13 6.70
C GLY A 20 15.48 -15.50 8.06
N CYS A 21 15.00 -14.50 8.79
CA CYS A 21 14.03 -14.67 9.84
C CYS A 21 12.69 -14.62 9.10
N GLY A 22 11.99 -15.75 9.04
CA GLY A 22 10.88 -16.01 8.12
C GLY A 22 9.95 -14.80 7.97
N ALA A 23 9.93 -14.23 6.77
CA ALA A 23 8.92 -13.24 6.44
C ALA A 23 7.56 -13.90 6.68
N LYS A 24 6.78 -13.33 7.59
CA LYS A 24 5.39 -13.71 7.78
C LYS A 24 4.70 -13.48 6.45
N GLU A 25 4.25 -14.57 5.83
CA GLU A 25 3.47 -14.47 4.60
C GLU A 25 2.13 -13.84 4.95
N VAL A 26 1.98 -12.56 4.62
CA VAL A 26 0.74 -11.83 4.84
C VAL A 26 -0.20 -12.16 3.69
N ASN A 27 -1.43 -12.58 3.99
CA ASN A 27 -2.50 -12.68 3.01
C ASN A 27 -3.35 -11.40 3.09
N LEU A 28 -3.30 -10.57 2.04
CA LEU A 28 -4.03 -9.30 2.05
C LEU A 28 -5.54 -9.47 1.94
N ALA A 29 -6.03 -10.58 1.35
CA ALA A 29 -7.45 -10.88 1.30
C ALA A 29 -7.98 -11.22 2.70
N ASP A 30 -7.29 -12.09 3.46
CA ASP A 30 -7.67 -12.43 4.83
C ASP A 30 -7.62 -11.19 5.75
N LEU A 31 -6.65 -10.30 5.51
CA LEU A 31 -6.54 -9.04 6.24
C LEU A 31 -7.71 -8.10 5.95
N MET A 32 -8.13 -7.98 4.67
CA MET A 32 -9.30 -7.20 4.31
C MET A 32 -10.58 -7.78 4.92
N ASP A 33 -10.76 -9.10 4.89
CA ASP A 33 -11.90 -9.76 5.52
C ASP A 33 -11.96 -9.47 7.03
N LYS A 34 -10.80 -9.44 7.69
CA LYS A 34 -10.70 -9.04 9.10
C LYS A 34 -11.08 -7.57 9.32
N MET A 35 -10.58 -6.65 8.50
CA MET A 35 -10.96 -5.23 8.55
C MET A 35 -12.48 -5.07 8.37
N ASN A 36 -13.07 -5.78 7.42
CA ASN A 36 -14.51 -5.75 7.15
C ASN A 36 -15.31 -6.27 8.34
N SER A 37 -14.86 -7.36 8.98
CA SER A 37 -15.51 -7.90 10.18
C SER A 37 -15.45 -6.95 11.37
N GLU A 38 -14.37 -6.17 11.53
CA GLU A 38 -14.19 -5.29 12.70
C GLU A 38 -14.79 -3.89 12.48
N TYR A 39 -14.75 -3.38 11.24
CA TYR A 39 -15.11 -2.00 10.93
C TYR A 39 -16.33 -1.85 10.01
N SER A 40 -16.92 -2.96 9.54
CA SER A 40 -18.13 -2.98 8.70
C SER A 40 -18.01 -2.09 7.45
N VAL A 41 -16.96 -2.28 6.66
CA VAL A 41 -16.79 -1.57 5.39
C VAL A 41 -17.79 -2.17 4.39
N ASP A 42 -18.96 -1.53 4.21
CA ASP A 42 -19.92 -1.92 3.19
C ASP A 42 -19.45 -1.39 1.82
N ALA A 43 -18.63 -2.20 1.15
CA ALA A 43 -17.92 -1.81 -0.05
C ALA A 43 -18.10 -2.76 -1.23
N THR A 44 -17.76 -2.24 -2.40
CA THR A 44 -17.58 -2.98 -3.64
C THR A 44 -16.13 -3.44 -3.70
N LYS A 45 -15.93 -4.76 -3.81
CA LYS A 45 -14.62 -5.37 -3.98
C LYS A 45 -14.14 -5.24 -5.42
N TYR A 46 -12.87 -4.90 -5.59
CA TYR A 46 -12.17 -5.05 -6.86
C TYR A 46 -11.40 -6.36 -6.83
N GLU A 47 -11.69 -7.23 -7.80
CA GLU A 47 -11.25 -8.63 -7.76
C GLU A 47 -10.09 -8.91 -8.72
N THR A 48 -9.87 -8.03 -9.71
CA THR A 48 -8.88 -8.27 -10.76
C THR A 48 -7.78 -7.21 -10.81
N LYS A 49 -6.62 -7.60 -11.36
CA LYS A 49 -5.54 -6.64 -11.67
C LYS A 49 -5.96 -5.62 -12.74
N ASP A 50 -6.93 -5.97 -13.59
CA ASP A 50 -7.50 -5.05 -14.58
C ASP A 50 -8.30 -3.93 -13.89
N ASP A 51 -9.02 -4.23 -12.80
CA ASP A 51 -9.64 -3.21 -11.97
C ASP A 51 -8.59 -2.28 -11.36
N MET A 52 -7.47 -2.84 -10.90
CA MET A 52 -6.37 -2.05 -10.35
C MET A 52 -5.76 -1.09 -11.37
N TYR A 53 -5.60 -1.53 -12.62
CA TYR A 53 -5.19 -0.65 -13.71
C TYR A 53 -6.25 0.40 -14.01
N LYS A 54 -7.52 -0.01 -14.15
CA LYS A 54 -8.63 0.88 -14.51
C LYS A 54 -8.86 2.01 -13.51
N TYR A 55 -8.83 1.71 -12.22
CA TYR A 55 -9.21 2.67 -11.17
C TYR A 55 -8.01 3.38 -10.53
N TYR A 56 -6.83 2.76 -10.54
CA TYR A 56 -5.62 3.29 -9.89
C TYR A 56 -4.44 3.50 -10.85
N ASN A 57 -4.51 3.03 -12.10
CA ASN A 57 -3.37 3.05 -13.03
C ASN A 57 -2.15 2.28 -12.49
N ILE A 58 -2.40 1.16 -11.81
CA ILE A 58 -1.37 0.23 -11.33
C ILE A 58 -1.27 -0.94 -12.31
N ASN A 59 -0.08 -1.24 -12.81
CA ASN A 59 0.10 -2.34 -13.77
C ASN A 59 0.02 -3.70 -13.09
N ALA A 60 -0.51 -4.69 -13.80
CA ALA A 60 -0.63 -6.06 -13.31
C ALA A 60 0.73 -6.69 -12.90
N ASP A 61 1.79 -6.33 -13.61
CA ASP A 61 3.16 -6.81 -13.37
C ASP A 61 3.80 -6.20 -12.12
N ASP A 62 3.27 -5.08 -11.63
CA ASP A 62 3.74 -4.44 -10.40
C ASP A 62 3.13 -5.07 -9.14
N ILE A 63 2.13 -5.96 -9.29
CA ILE A 63 1.32 -6.50 -8.20
C ILE A 63 1.66 -7.98 -7.95
N LYS A 64 2.13 -8.31 -6.74
CA LYS A 64 2.22 -9.69 -6.26
C LYS A 64 0.86 -10.18 -5.74
N GLN A 65 0.23 -9.40 -4.87
CA GLN A 65 -1.15 -9.61 -4.40
C GLN A 65 -1.78 -8.26 -4.01
N PHE A 66 -3.10 -8.22 -3.93
CA PHE A 66 -3.82 -7.03 -3.49
C PHE A 66 -5.17 -7.39 -2.85
N ALA A 67 -5.71 -6.46 -2.09
CA ALA A 67 -7.11 -6.41 -1.71
C ALA A 67 -7.57 -4.96 -1.79
N ALA A 68 -8.65 -4.70 -2.53
CA ALA A 68 -9.13 -3.34 -2.75
C ALA A 68 -10.66 -3.29 -2.66
N GLU A 69 -11.16 -2.35 -1.87
CA GLU A 69 -12.57 -2.17 -1.60
C GLU A 69 -12.93 -0.69 -1.56
N VAL A 70 -14.01 -0.32 -2.26
CA VAL A 70 -14.53 1.06 -2.31
C VAL A 70 -15.96 1.09 -1.80
N GLY A 71 -16.24 2.01 -0.87
CA GLY A 71 -17.55 2.20 -0.29
C GLY A 71 -18.63 2.44 -1.34
N LYS A 72 -19.82 1.88 -1.11
CA LYS A 72 -20.95 2.07 -2.02
C LYS A 72 -21.53 3.47 -1.87
N SER A 73 -21.87 4.10 -3.00
CA SER A 73 -22.30 5.50 -3.07
C SER A 73 -23.60 5.80 -2.30
N ASP A 74 -24.44 4.79 -2.07
CA ASP A 74 -25.74 4.86 -1.39
C ASP A 74 -25.68 4.46 0.09
N THR A 75 -24.49 4.25 0.65
CA THR A 75 -24.29 3.82 2.04
C THR A 75 -23.52 4.85 2.87
N ASP A 76 -23.51 4.67 4.19
CA ASP A 76 -22.69 5.47 5.10
C ASP A 76 -21.19 5.30 4.82
N SER A 77 -20.80 4.20 4.17
CA SER A 77 -19.42 3.93 3.76
C SER A 77 -19.00 4.65 2.47
N LYS A 78 -19.83 5.48 1.82
CA LYS A 78 -19.56 6.11 0.49
C LYS A 78 -18.21 6.82 0.31
N ASN A 79 -17.57 7.24 1.40
CA ASN A 79 -16.26 7.90 1.39
C ASN A 79 -15.11 6.96 1.81
N THR A 80 -15.39 5.67 2.00
CA THR A 80 -14.39 4.67 2.40
C THR A 80 -13.71 4.10 1.16
N GLU A 81 -12.40 4.04 1.18
CA GLU A 81 -11.63 3.40 0.12
C GLU A 81 -10.38 2.78 0.75
N VAL A 82 -10.28 1.45 0.69
CA VAL A 82 -9.18 0.68 1.29
C VAL A 82 -8.50 -0.08 0.18
N VAL A 83 -7.22 0.19 -0.03
CA VAL A 83 -6.41 -0.45 -1.06
C VAL A 83 -5.12 -0.94 -0.44
N LEU A 84 -4.94 -2.25 -0.41
CA LEU A 84 -3.76 -2.93 0.11
C LEU A 84 -3.05 -3.61 -1.06
N VAL A 85 -1.77 -3.37 -1.24
CA VAL A 85 -0.97 -3.95 -2.33
C VAL A 85 0.35 -4.47 -1.77
N GLU A 86 0.70 -5.72 -2.09
CA GLU A 86 2.08 -6.19 -2.02
C GLU A 86 2.63 -6.14 -3.45
N ALA A 87 3.66 -5.33 -3.66
CA ALA A 87 4.33 -5.21 -4.94
C ALA A 87 5.34 -6.35 -5.17
N THR A 88 5.71 -6.58 -6.42
CA THR A 88 6.70 -7.62 -6.78
C THR A 88 8.10 -7.30 -6.25
N ASP A 89 8.44 -6.02 -6.17
CA ASP A 89 9.73 -5.50 -5.73
C ASP A 89 9.61 -4.03 -5.29
N SER A 90 10.73 -3.46 -4.83
CA SER A 90 10.78 -2.09 -4.31
C SER A 90 10.53 -1.00 -5.38
N ASP A 91 10.87 -1.27 -6.65
CA ASP A 91 10.63 -0.31 -7.73
C ASP A 91 9.14 -0.32 -8.10
N ALA A 92 8.54 -1.51 -8.17
CA ALA A 92 7.10 -1.70 -8.30
C ALA A 92 6.35 -1.04 -7.13
N ALA A 93 6.80 -1.22 -5.89
CA ALA A 93 6.21 -0.56 -4.72
C ALA A 93 6.23 0.97 -4.84
N SER A 94 7.30 1.55 -5.38
CA SER A 94 7.40 2.99 -5.59
C SER A 94 6.47 3.50 -6.71
N ARG A 95 6.24 2.70 -7.76
CA ARG A 95 5.23 2.98 -8.79
C ARG A 95 3.81 2.92 -8.22
N VAL A 96 3.51 1.88 -7.43
CA VAL A 96 2.22 1.71 -6.73
C VAL A 96 1.96 2.87 -5.78
N GLU A 97 2.93 3.25 -4.95
CA GLU A 97 2.84 4.41 -4.04
C GLU A 97 2.51 5.71 -4.78
N THR A 98 3.17 5.94 -5.92
CA THR A 98 2.90 7.12 -6.76
C THR A 98 1.47 7.10 -7.30
N ALA A 99 1.01 5.95 -7.80
CA ALA A 99 -0.33 5.76 -8.35
C ALA A 99 -1.42 6.00 -7.29
N LEU A 100 -1.27 5.40 -6.10
CA LEU A 100 -2.20 5.59 -4.98
C LEU A 100 -2.16 7.01 -4.43
N THR A 101 -0.98 7.65 -4.37
CA THR A 101 -0.87 9.07 -3.97
C THR A 101 -1.60 9.98 -4.94
N ASN A 102 -1.52 9.71 -6.25
CA ASN A 102 -2.26 10.47 -7.26
C ASN A 102 -3.78 10.29 -7.11
N ARG A 103 -4.25 9.06 -6.86
CA ARG A 103 -5.67 8.79 -6.55
C ARG A 103 -6.12 9.54 -5.31
N TYR A 104 -5.36 9.43 -4.22
CA TYR A 104 -5.61 10.13 -2.97
C TYR A 104 -5.73 11.65 -3.18
N ASN A 105 -4.77 12.26 -3.88
CA ASN A 105 -4.79 13.68 -4.19
C ASN A 105 -5.96 14.07 -5.10
N SER A 106 -6.36 13.20 -6.05
CA SER A 106 -7.53 13.45 -6.89
C SER A 106 -8.82 13.46 -6.08
N ILE A 107 -8.98 12.53 -5.13
CA ILE A 107 -10.11 12.53 -4.20
C ILE A 107 -10.07 13.82 -3.38
N PHE A 108 -8.93 14.15 -2.74
CA PHE A 108 -8.80 15.37 -1.95
C PHE A 108 -9.13 16.65 -2.73
N GLN A 109 -8.68 16.76 -3.99
CA GLN A 109 -8.97 17.93 -4.85
C GLN A 109 -10.42 17.99 -5.30
N GLN A 110 -11.04 16.86 -5.66
CA GLN A 110 -12.49 16.81 -5.89
C GLN A 110 -13.25 17.22 -4.63
N ASN A 111 -12.63 16.97 -3.48
CA ASN A 111 -13.13 17.33 -2.16
C ASN A 111 -12.63 18.73 -1.69
N ALA A 112 -12.08 19.57 -2.57
CA ALA A 112 -11.52 20.87 -2.16
C ALA A 112 -12.58 21.93 -1.75
N SER A 113 -13.86 21.64 -1.96
CA SER A 113 -14.98 22.45 -1.46
C SER A 113 -15.41 22.09 -0.04
N TYR A 114 -14.72 21.13 0.59
CA TYR A 114 -15.18 20.49 1.80
C TYR A 114 -14.94 21.36 3.03
N SER A 115 -15.84 21.22 4.00
CA SER A 115 -15.82 21.92 5.29
C SER A 115 -14.59 21.53 6.14
N ALA A 116 -14.31 22.29 7.20
CA ALA A 116 -13.18 22.04 8.08
C ALA A 116 -13.18 20.63 8.72
N GLU A 117 -14.36 20.05 8.92
CA GLU A 117 -14.57 18.72 9.53
C GLU A 117 -14.20 17.59 8.55
N GLU A 118 -14.51 17.79 7.28
CA GLU A 118 -14.15 16.88 6.19
C GLU A 118 -12.65 16.94 5.83
N LEU A 119 -11.99 18.08 6.03
CA LEU A 119 -10.52 18.20 5.91
C LEU A 119 -9.79 17.37 6.97
N ASP A 120 -10.35 17.21 8.18
CA ASP A 120 -9.75 16.38 9.23
C ASP A 120 -9.94 14.88 8.96
N MET A 121 -11.05 14.48 8.33
CA MET A 121 -11.22 13.11 7.83
C MET A 121 -10.17 12.78 6.76
N VAL A 122 -9.92 13.69 5.80
CA VAL A 122 -8.90 13.47 4.77
C VAL A 122 -7.48 13.49 5.34
N LYS A 123 -7.16 14.31 6.35
CA LYS A 123 -5.82 14.30 6.99
C LYS A 123 -5.45 12.97 7.66
N ASN A 124 -6.43 12.20 8.11
CA ASN A 124 -6.21 10.88 8.70
C ASN A 124 -6.03 9.78 7.65
N CYS A 125 -6.32 10.08 6.38
CA CYS A 125 -6.11 9.18 5.26
C CYS A 125 -4.64 9.23 4.84
N LYS A 126 -4.01 8.07 4.65
CA LYS A 126 -2.58 7.99 4.33
C LYS A 126 -2.33 6.97 3.25
N VAL A 127 -1.46 7.35 2.32
CA VAL A 127 -0.70 6.39 1.52
C VAL A 127 0.57 6.09 2.30
N THR A 128 0.86 4.81 2.56
CA THR A 128 2.09 4.39 3.23
C THR A 128 2.77 3.26 2.48
N LYS A 129 4.10 3.21 2.56
CA LYS A 129 4.94 2.15 2.01
C LYS A 129 5.88 1.59 3.07
N ASP A 130 5.88 0.28 3.27
CA ASP A 130 6.83 -0.46 4.09
C ASP A 130 7.34 -1.68 3.32
N GLY A 131 8.61 -1.63 2.91
CA GLY A 131 9.17 -2.58 1.96
C GLY A 131 8.36 -2.62 0.65
N ASN A 132 7.87 -3.80 0.29
CA ASN A 132 7.03 -3.99 -0.91
C ASN A 132 5.54 -3.75 -0.64
N PHE A 133 5.13 -3.50 0.59
CA PHE A 133 3.73 -3.29 0.95
C PHE A 133 3.37 -1.82 0.85
N VAL A 134 2.30 -1.53 0.10
CA VAL A 134 1.76 -0.18 -0.08
C VAL A 134 0.28 -0.20 0.26
N THR A 135 -0.19 0.79 1.01
CA THR A 135 -1.61 0.93 1.35
C THR A 135 -2.10 2.34 1.12
N MET A 136 -3.37 2.48 0.77
CA MET A 136 -4.16 3.71 0.83
C MET A 136 -5.44 3.41 1.59
N ILE A 137 -5.69 4.15 2.66
CA ILE A 137 -6.92 4.00 3.46
C ILE A 137 -7.59 5.34 3.63
N ILE A 138 -8.84 5.43 3.21
CA ILE A 138 -9.72 6.59 3.33
C ILE A 138 -10.96 6.17 4.10
N GLY A 139 -11.40 6.98 5.07
CA GLY A 139 -12.63 6.75 5.85
C GLY A 139 -12.46 7.01 7.34
N GLU A 140 -13.56 6.98 8.09
CA GLU A 140 -13.59 7.30 9.53
C GLU A 140 -12.68 6.39 10.38
N LYS A 141 -12.50 5.14 9.97
CA LYS A 141 -11.68 4.13 10.67
C LYS A 141 -10.27 3.98 10.08
N ALA A 142 -9.81 4.94 9.25
CA ALA A 142 -8.55 4.83 8.53
C ALA A 142 -7.33 4.60 9.45
N SER A 143 -7.27 5.28 10.61
CA SER A 143 -6.17 5.12 11.57
C SER A 143 -6.10 3.71 12.19
N ASP A 144 -7.26 3.14 12.54
CA ASP A 144 -7.35 1.83 13.17
C ASP A 144 -7.00 0.73 12.16
N MET A 145 -7.55 0.84 10.93
CA MET A 145 -7.22 -0.06 9.83
C MET A 145 -5.74 0.02 9.44
N LEU A 146 -5.14 1.21 9.41
CA LEU A 146 -3.71 1.37 9.15
C LEU A 146 -2.85 0.70 10.22
N THR A 147 -3.26 0.78 11.48
CA THR A 147 -2.58 0.10 12.59
C THR A 147 -2.64 -1.41 12.40
N MET A 148 -3.84 -1.95 12.09
CA MET A 148 -4.02 -3.38 11.82
C MET A 148 -3.16 -3.86 10.64
N PHE A 149 -3.07 -3.07 9.56
CA PHE A 149 -2.21 -3.34 8.42
C PHE A 149 -0.74 -3.40 8.83
N ASN A 150 -0.24 -2.35 9.49
CA ASN A 150 1.17 -2.27 9.89
C ASN A 150 1.58 -3.39 10.86
N ASP A 151 0.68 -3.85 11.72
CA ASP A 151 0.96 -4.98 12.62
C ASP A 151 0.91 -6.34 11.91
N SER A 152 0.22 -6.42 10.77
CA SER A 152 0.14 -7.66 9.99
C SER A 152 1.43 -7.95 9.20
N ILE A 153 2.11 -6.90 8.73
CA ILE A 153 3.29 -6.95 7.84
C ILE A 153 4.65 -6.95 8.57
N LYS A 154 4.65 -6.86 9.90
CA LYS A 154 5.84 -6.98 10.75
C LYS A 154 6.21 -8.43 11.05
#